data_AF-A0A954YW51-F1
#
_entry.id   AF-A0A954YW51-F1
#
_cell.length_a   1.000
_cell.length_b   1.000
_cell.length_c   1.000
_cell.angle_alpha   90.00
_cell.angle_beta   90.00
_cell.angle_gamma   90.00
#
_symmetry.space_group_name_H-M   'P 1'
#
loop_
_entity.id
_entity.type
_entity.pdbx_description
1 polymer ?
#
loop_
_entity_poly.entity_id
_entity_poly.type
_entity_poly.pdbx_seq_one_letter_code
_entity_poly.pdbx_strand_id
1 'polypeptide(L)'
;MQPVLNRESRFRSISWRWTVLMVPFAVSMAVAAPNEEITVVPLGDTTIKKGVQNLSFRLSGASQGQRVQPIVLIGAQPFLPPPTADAEGPGPQTPATLSIEVNGQSLPDWILSPGLTGYVINIETIRSNPEFASGRLSAKMHLKSDAESMAISVLAMPDPVLVDGSNATRLNGPLADFARLASRADARAYFESMIDEFAGQSEKAMDSLRTLCNSDEADVARFARRSARRLGYLHREVRLSGNLLEHYRWGLYLQFCGLYRPAYDEFEECRVIHPPFADAQFRAAECFEMIGCDLIGLLPYIDRCESASPMADVTRLDVLAVIFRSAGGVTLTDNDFAELLDHLIVARKMIAAATSNALRIEFTVRIVDSEADFPMRTYTDGCVGPAPEKFERAGWFDGVVSIIPSATANGKTDVRVSPCGAGPLGATVASCSQHARWPEFMEIAYEMIVGAGRTSGATVTLPAASNAVGVGMSPSPHIGFSCRSALRYATPRDTYAGVVITDLPLAESYVRAWRLDGPFPAS
;
A
#
# COMPACT_ATOMS: atom_id res chain seq x y z
N MET A 1 -38.51 20.80 45.26
CA MET A 1 -38.97 21.71 44.20
C MET A 1 -37.77 22.51 43.71
N GLN A 2 -37.59 22.56 42.39
CA GLN A 2 -36.51 23.30 41.70
C GLN A 2 -36.40 24.76 42.19
N PRO A 3 -35.23 25.37 41.97
CA PRO A 3 -35.20 26.73 41.49
C PRO A 3 -34.60 26.79 40.08
N VAL A 4 -35.46 27.32 39.19
CA VAL A 4 -35.11 28.07 37.99
C VAL A 4 -34.15 29.20 38.38
N LEU A 5 -33.08 29.42 37.60
CA LEU A 5 -32.50 30.75 37.43
C LEU A 5 -31.84 30.88 36.05
N ASN A 6 -32.57 31.58 35.18
CA ASN A 6 -32.09 32.28 34.00
C ASN A 6 -30.85 33.13 34.30
N ARG A 7 -29.86 33.08 33.41
CA ARG A 7 -29.07 34.28 33.06
C ARG A 7 -28.50 34.15 31.66
N GLU A 8 -29.28 34.64 30.70
CA GLU A 8 -28.73 35.24 29.49
C GLU A 8 -27.94 36.50 29.87
N SER A 9 -26.68 36.59 29.45
CA SER A 9 -26.05 37.87 29.17
C SER A 9 -25.21 37.75 27.90
N ARG A 10 -25.88 38.13 26.81
CA ARG A 10 -25.37 38.68 25.55
C ARG A 10 -23.91 39.17 25.60
N PHE A 11 -23.10 38.70 24.66
CA PHE A 11 -22.13 39.55 23.99
C PHE A 11 -22.24 39.35 22.48
N ARG A 12 -22.61 40.43 21.79
CA ARG A 12 -22.72 40.53 20.35
C ARG A 12 -21.33 40.73 19.73
N SER A 13 -21.17 40.09 18.59
CA SER A 13 -20.30 40.36 17.44
C SER A 13 -19.75 41.78 17.26
N ILE A 14 -18.47 41.87 16.85
CA ILE A 14 -17.87 42.67 15.76
C ILE A 14 -16.53 41.96 15.46
N SER A 15 -16.43 41.05 14.49
CA SER A 15 -16.10 41.26 13.08
C SER A 15 -14.93 42.22 12.82
N TRP A 16 -13.70 41.70 12.74
CA TRP A 16 -12.68 42.24 11.83
C TRP A 16 -12.03 41.08 11.08
N ARG A 17 -12.17 41.16 9.75
CA ARG A 17 -11.78 40.19 8.74
C ARG A 17 -10.30 40.39 8.37
N TRP A 18 -9.67 39.27 8.03
CA TRP A 18 -8.82 39.06 6.85
C TRP A 18 -8.05 40.24 6.27
N THR A 19 -6.73 40.10 6.17
CA THR A 19 -5.99 40.46 4.96
C THR A 19 -4.85 39.47 4.72
N VAL A 20 -5.11 38.57 3.76
CA VAL A 20 -4.24 38.23 2.63
C VAL A 20 -2.79 37.84 2.93
N LEU A 21 -2.56 36.53 3.02
CA LEU A 21 -1.53 35.87 2.23
C LEU A 21 -2.22 34.90 1.29
N MET A 22 -2.80 35.47 0.22
CA MET A 22 -2.99 34.77 -1.04
C MET A 22 -1.60 34.52 -1.61
N VAL A 23 -0.98 33.41 -1.19
CA VAL A 23 0.02 32.78 -2.05
C VAL A 23 -0.79 32.23 -3.22
N PRO A 24 -0.46 32.57 -4.48
CA PRO A 24 -1.12 31.95 -5.60
C PRO A 24 -1.00 30.44 -5.43
N PHE A 25 -2.13 29.74 -5.51
CA PHE A 25 -2.18 28.32 -5.81
C PHE A 25 -1.57 28.11 -7.20
N ALA A 26 -0.25 28.30 -7.33
CA ALA A 26 0.51 27.27 -7.97
C ALA A 26 0.25 26.05 -7.08
N VAL A 27 -0.60 25.15 -7.55
CA VAL A 27 -0.48 23.75 -7.17
C VAL A 27 0.93 23.37 -7.59
N SER A 28 1.90 23.73 -6.75
CA SER A 28 3.11 22.98 -6.66
C SER A 28 2.56 21.61 -6.31
N MET A 29 2.55 20.71 -7.30
CA MET A 29 2.71 19.30 -7.04
C MET A 29 4.05 19.17 -6.31
N ALA A 30 4.10 19.65 -5.06
CA ALA A 30 4.99 19.14 -4.07
C ALA A 30 4.44 17.73 -3.85
N VAL A 31 4.81 16.85 -4.78
CA VAL A 31 5.16 15.47 -4.51
C VAL A 31 5.77 15.56 -3.13
N ALA A 32 5.03 15.20 -2.10
CA ALA A 32 5.59 15.07 -0.78
C ALA A 32 6.52 13.89 -0.96
N ALA A 33 7.73 14.11 -1.49
CA ALA A 33 8.72 13.11 -1.76
C ALA A 33 9.02 12.53 -0.37
N PRO A 34 8.49 11.36 -0.04
CA PRO A 34 8.79 10.75 1.23
C PRO A 34 10.19 10.30 1.02
N ASN A 35 11.06 10.80 1.87
CA ASN A 35 12.46 10.49 1.86
C ASN A 35 12.58 8.96 1.98
N GLU A 36 12.66 8.29 0.83
CA GLU A 36 12.78 6.83 0.75
C GLU A 36 14.00 6.36 1.53
N GLU A 37 14.98 7.26 1.62
CA GLU A 37 16.19 7.22 2.43
C GLU A 37 15.96 7.12 3.94
N ILE A 38 14.77 7.38 4.48
CA ILE A 38 14.49 7.28 5.94
C ILE A 38 13.28 6.43 6.30
N THR A 39 12.46 5.99 5.35
CA THR A 39 11.27 5.21 5.64
C THR A 39 11.62 3.79 6.09
N VAL A 40 11.08 3.35 7.23
CA VAL A 40 11.09 1.94 7.65
C VAL A 40 9.86 1.24 7.08
N VAL A 41 10.05 0.11 6.39
CA VAL A 41 8.94 -0.65 5.82
C VAL A 41 8.84 -2.00 6.53
N PRO A 42 7.72 -2.30 7.22
CA PRO A 42 7.50 -3.63 7.76
C PRO A 42 7.32 -4.64 6.61
N LEU A 43 8.09 -5.73 6.63
CA LEU A 43 7.98 -6.83 5.66
C LEU A 43 7.20 -8.03 6.22
N GLY A 44 6.82 -7.96 7.51
CA GLY A 44 5.99 -8.93 8.20
C GLY A 44 6.68 -9.63 9.38
N ASP A 45 5.94 -10.51 10.03
CA ASP A 45 6.42 -11.38 11.11
C ASP A 45 6.44 -12.83 10.63
N THR A 46 7.39 -13.62 11.11
CA THR A 46 7.46 -15.06 10.81
C THR A 46 7.94 -15.86 12.01
N THR A 47 7.67 -17.16 12.00
CA THR A 47 8.13 -18.10 13.03
C THR A 47 9.17 -19.03 12.43
N ILE A 48 10.37 -19.02 12.99
CA ILE A 48 11.46 -19.93 12.66
C ILE A 48 11.32 -21.18 13.52
N LYS A 49 11.00 -22.32 12.93
CA LYS A 49 11.03 -23.60 13.66
C LYS A 49 12.47 -24.08 13.89
N LYS A 50 12.66 -24.99 14.83
CA LYS A 50 13.93 -25.69 15.05
C LYS A 50 14.41 -26.38 13.78
N GLY A 51 15.73 -26.35 13.55
CA GLY A 51 16.34 -26.91 12.34
C GLY A 51 16.35 -25.94 11.17
N VAL A 52 16.48 -26.47 9.95
CA VAL A 52 16.70 -25.69 8.73
C VAL A 52 15.38 -25.41 8.01
N GLN A 53 15.14 -24.14 7.65
CA GLN A 53 14.01 -23.68 6.86
C GLN A 53 14.45 -22.75 5.74
N ASN A 54 13.74 -22.82 4.62
CA ASN A 54 13.83 -21.82 3.56
C ASN A 54 12.65 -20.85 3.73
N LEU A 55 12.96 -19.57 3.84
CA LEU A 55 11.99 -18.50 3.95
C LEU A 55 12.18 -17.52 2.81
N SER A 56 11.08 -16.97 2.31
CA SER A 56 11.09 -15.99 1.24
C SER A 56 10.32 -14.75 1.68
N PHE A 57 11.01 -13.63 1.82
CA PHE A 57 10.46 -12.35 2.23
C PHE A 57 10.13 -11.52 1.00
N ARG A 58 8.97 -10.86 0.97
CA ARG A 58 8.65 -9.90 -0.08
C ARG A 58 9.39 -8.59 0.23
N LEU A 59 10.16 -8.10 -0.72
CA LEU A 59 10.86 -6.82 -0.64
C LEU A 59 9.89 -5.68 -0.93
N SER A 60 10.16 -4.50 -0.36
CA SER A 60 9.37 -3.31 -0.65
C SER A 60 9.60 -2.84 -2.09
N GLY A 61 8.52 -2.65 -2.84
CA GLY A 61 8.55 -2.05 -4.17
C GLY A 61 8.70 -0.54 -4.10
N ALA A 62 9.35 0.05 -5.09
CA ALA A 62 9.25 1.45 -5.45
C ALA A 62 8.64 1.54 -6.86
N SER A 63 8.19 2.72 -7.23
CA SER A 63 7.58 3.00 -8.53
C SER A 63 8.49 2.79 -9.74
N GLN A 64 9.81 2.79 -9.55
CA GLN A 64 10.81 2.55 -10.60
C GLN A 64 11.54 1.21 -10.47
N GLY A 65 11.08 0.31 -9.62
CA GLY A 65 11.74 -0.97 -9.34
C GLY A 65 11.79 -1.28 -7.86
N GLN A 66 12.57 -2.27 -7.44
CA GLN A 66 12.63 -2.65 -6.03
C GLN A 66 13.41 -1.66 -5.19
N ARG A 67 12.95 -1.45 -3.96
CA ARG A 67 13.65 -0.61 -3.00
C ARG A 67 14.98 -1.21 -2.62
N VAL A 68 15.94 -0.31 -2.51
CA VAL A 68 17.32 -0.61 -2.18
C VAL A 68 17.51 -0.30 -0.70
N GLN A 69 16.91 -1.11 0.18
CA GLN A 69 17.07 -0.98 1.64
C GLN A 69 17.61 -2.28 2.24
N PRO A 70 18.55 -2.20 3.21
CA PRO A 70 18.89 -3.34 4.07
C PRO A 70 17.67 -3.92 4.78
N ILE A 71 17.72 -5.23 5.06
CA ILE A 71 16.72 -5.91 5.88
C ILE A 71 17.25 -6.04 7.31
N VAL A 72 16.42 -5.69 8.28
CA VAL A 72 16.67 -5.87 9.71
C VAL A 72 15.69 -6.90 10.23
N LEU A 73 16.23 -8.00 10.76
CA LEU A 73 15.51 -9.02 11.50
C LEU A 73 15.57 -8.68 12.99
N ILE A 74 14.45 -8.77 13.68
CA ILE A 74 14.36 -8.51 15.12
C ILE A 74 13.86 -9.77 15.82
N GLY A 75 14.57 -10.19 16.87
CA GLY A 75 14.28 -11.43 17.58
C GLY A 75 14.98 -11.53 18.94
N ALA A 76 14.48 -12.40 19.80
CA ALA A 76 15.00 -12.69 21.13
C ALA A 76 15.15 -14.21 21.33
N GLN A 77 15.74 -14.61 22.44
CA GLN A 77 15.78 -16.02 22.84
C GLN A 77 14.36 -16.61 22.91
N PRO A 78 14.14 -17.80 22.32
CA PRO A 78 12.86 -18.46 22.35
C PRO A 78 12.54 -18.99 23.75
N PHE A 79 11.25 -19.09 24.03
CA PHE A 79 10.75 -19.71 25.25
C PHE A 79 10.60 -21.22 25.04
N LEU A 80 11.01 -22.00 26.04
CA LEU A 80 10.62 -23.41 26.13
C LEU A 80 9.13 -23.51 26.46
N PRO A 81 8.44 -24.59 26.03
CA PRO A 81 7.10 -24.86 26.51
C PRO A 81 7.11 -24.95 28.04
N PRO A 82 6.06 -24.47 28.73
CA PRO A 82 5.96 -24.58 30.17
C PRO A 82 6.03 -26.06 30.60
N PRO A 83 6.71 -26.38 31.72
CA PRO A 83 6.93 -27.75 32.15
C PRO A 83 5.64 -28.51 32.51
N THR A 84 4.53 -27.79 32.74
CA THR A 84 3.19 -28.36 32.99
C THR A 84 2.14 -27.61 32.18
N ALA A 85 1.13 -28.32 31.66
CA ALA A 85 0.04 -27.74 30.87
C ALA A 85 -0.79 -26.69 31.63
N ASP A 86 -0.78 -26.73 32.96
CA ASP A 86 -1.53 -25.81 33.83
C ASP A 86 -0.71 -24.59 34.29
N ALA A 87 0.55 -24.45 33.87
CA ALA A 87 1.34 -23.28 34.23
C ALA A 87 0.90 -22.06 33.40
N GLU A 88 0.33 -21.05 34.05
CA GLU A 88 0.02 -19.77 33.44
C GLU A 88 1.30 -18.96 33.20
N GLY A 89 1.71 -18.84 31.94
CA GLY A 89 2.78 -17.93 31.52
C GLY A 89 3.74 -18.52 30.49
N PRO A 90 4.59 -17.68 29.87
CA PRO A 90 5.66 -18.16 29.01
C PRO A 90 6.64 -19.01 29.83
N GLY A 91 7.11 -20.12 29.27
CA GLY A 91 8.13 -20.95 29.93
C GLY A 91 9.49 -20.22 30.04
N PRO A 92 10.55 -20.87 30.54
CA PRO A 92 11.87 -20.24 30.62
C PRO A 92 12.45 -19.99 29.22
N GLN A 93 13.12 -18.85 29.03
CA GLN A 93 13.91 -18.60 27.82
C GLN A 93 15.13 -19.53 27.78
N THR A 94 15.47 -20.01 26.58
CA THR A 94 16.64 -20.87 26.37
C THR A 94 17.61 -20.23 25.37
N PRO A 95 18.94 -20.42 25.54
CA PRO A 95 19.91 -19.96 24.56
C PRO A 95 19.59 -20.46 23.15
N ALA A 96 19.80 -19.58 22.17
CA ALA A 96 19.58 -19.87 20.77
C ALA A 96 20.59 -19.14 19.89
N THR A 97 20.97 -19.79 18.79
CA THR A 97 21.76 -19.19 17.73
C THR A 97 21.03 -19.38 16.40
N LEU A 98 20.86 -18.29 15.64
CA LEU A 98 20.30 -18.34 14.30
C LEU A 98 21.42 -18.18 13.28
N SER A 99 21.64 -19.21 12.46
CA SER A 99 22.55 -19.15 11.30
C SER A 99 21.73 -18.82 10.05
N ILE A 100 22.21 -17.88 9.23
CA ILE A 100 21.50 -17.41 8.02
C ILE A 100 22.38 -17.61 6.80
N GLU A 101 21.82 -18.16 5.73
CA GLU A 101 22.47 -18.39 4.44
C GLU A 101 21.62 -17.74 3.34
N VAL A 102 22.25 -16.92 2.50
CA VAL A 102 21.59 -16.24 1.36
C VAL A 102 22.38 -16.56 0.10
N ASN A 103 21.72 -17.10 -0.92
CA ASN A 103 22.36 -17.50 -2.19
C ASN A 103 23.64 -18.35 -1.99
N GLY A 104 23.61 -19.33 -1.08
CA GLY A 104 24.76 -20.19 -0.77
C GLY A 104 25.85 -19.52 0.09
N GLN A 105 25.76 -18.22 0.37
CA GLN A 105 26.68 -17.50 1.25
C GLN A 105 26.18 -17.58 2.70
N SER A 106 26.95 -18.23 3.57
CA SER A 106 26.72 -18.17 5.02
C SER A 106 27.08 -16.79 5.56
N LEU A 107 26.14 -16.20 6.29
CA LEU A 107 26.31 -14.93 6.98
C LEU A 107 26.75 -15.18 8.45
N PRO A 108 27.23 -14.15 9.18
CA PRO A 108 27.62 -14.31 10.57
C PRO A 108 26.52 -14.89 11.46
N ASP A 109 26.90 -15.74 12.42
CA ASP A 109 25.95 -16.35 13.36
C ASP A 109 25.34 -15.28 14.28
N TRP A 110 24.03 -15.35 14.47
CA TRP A 110 23.30 -14.46 15.38
C TRP A 110 23.06 -15.14 16.72
N ILE A 111 23.85 -14.75 17.72
CA ILE A 111 23.68 -15.20 19.11
C ILE A 111 22.58 -14.35 19.76
N LEU A 112 21.47 -14.98 20.11
CA LEU A 112 20.30 -14.30 20.63
C LEU A 112 20.43 -14.04 22.13
N SER A 113 19.93 -12.89 22.57
CA SER A 113 19.86 -12.50 23.98
C SER A 113 18.43 -12.67 24.53
N PRO A 114 18.23 -12.68 25.86
CA PRO A 114 16.90 -12.68 26.47
C PRO A 114 15.98 -11.54 25.99
N GLY A 115 16.55 -10.33 25.78
CA GLY A 115 15.87 -9.20 25.15
C GLY A 115 15.90 -9.23 23.62
N LEU A 116 15.09 -8.41 22.96
CA LEU A 116 15.12 -8.32 21.49
C LEU A 116 16.46 -7.73 21.04
N THR A 117 16.98 -8.32 19.98
CA THR A 117 18.19 -7.91 19.29
C THR A 117 17.90 -7.75 17.81
N GLY A 118 18.74 -7.00 17.09
CA GLY A 118 18.63 -6.80 15.65
C GLY A 118 19.73 -7.52 14.89
N TYR A 119 19.42 -8.01 13.68
CA TYR A 119 20.35 -8.58 12.73
C TYR A 119 20.13 -7.98 11.34
N VAL A 120 21.20 -7.57 10.68
CA VAL A 120 21.16 -6.87 9.39
C VAL A 120 21.61 -7.78 8.25
N ILE A 121 20.79 -7.86 7.20
CA ILE A 121 21.16 -8.37 5.87
C ILE A 121 21.30 -7.17 4.94
N ASN A 122 22.51 -6.97 4.42
CA ASN A 122 22.85 -5.79 3.63
C ASN A 122 22.37 -5.90 2.18
N ILE A 123 22.37 -4.76 1.50
CA ILE A 123 21.85 -4.60 0.16
C ILE A 123 22.62 -5.40 -0.90
N GLU A 124 23.95 -5.52 -0.81
CA GLU A 124 24.71 -6.31 -1.79
C GLU A 124 24.34 -7.80 -1.70
N THR A 125 24.13 -8.31 -0.48
CA THR A 125 23.64 -9.67 -0.24
C THR A 125 22.22 -9.87 -0.76
N ILE A 126 21.37 -8.86 -0.60
CA ILE A 126 19.99 -8.91 -1.12
C ILE A 126 20.01 -8.92 -2.66
N ARG A 127 20.80 -8.05 -3.28
CA ARG A 127 20.92 -7.93 -4.74
C ARG A 127 21.53 -9.16 -5.40
N SER A 128 22.42 -9.86 -4.72
CA SER A 128 22.99 -11.11 -5.22
C SER A 128 22.00 -12.28 -5.17
N ASN A 129 20.83 -12.12 -4.52
CA ASN A 129 19.81 -13.15 -4.44
C ASN A 129 19.15 -13.40 -5.81
N PRO A 130 18.98 -14.66 -6.25
CA PRO A 130 18.30 -14.96 -7.52
C PRO A 130 16.84 -14.51 -7.58
N GLU A 131 16.14 -14.46 -6.44
CA GLU A 131 14.77 -13.95 -6.36
C GLU A 131 14.70 -12.42 -6.25
N PHE A 132 15.85 -11.72 -6.23
CA PHE A 132 15.85 -10.27 -6.19
C PHE A 132 15.05 -9.72 -7.35
N ALA A 133 15.27 -10.13 -8.61
CA ALA A 133 14.53 -9.60 -9.76
C ALA A 133 12.99 -9.73 -9.66
N SER A 134 12.46 -10.67 -8.87
CA SER A 134 11.02 -10.86 -8.63
C SER A 134 10.47 -10.16 -7.38
N GLY A 135 11.29 -9.40 -6.67
CA GLY A 135 10.88 -8.61 -5.51
C GLY A 135 10.91 -9.40 -4.22
N ARG A 136 11.79 -10.39 -4.13
CA ARG A 136 11.84 -11.31 -2.98
C ARG A 136 13.27 -11.54 -2.52
N LEU A 137 13.40 -11.89 -1.25
CA LEU A 137 14.64 -12.39 -0.65
C LEU A 137 14.40 -13.81 -0.15
N SER A 138 15.01 -14.78 -0.81
CA SER A 138 15.08 -16.15 -0.31
C SER A 138 16.28 -16.33 0.62
N ALA A 139 16.02 -16.78 1.84
CA ALA A 139 17.05 -17.03 2.85
C ALA A 139 16.81 -18.38 3.52
N LYS A 140 17.89 -19.13 3.71
CA LYS A 140 17.89 -20.36 4.47
C LYS A 140 18.33 -20.06 5.89
N MET A 141 17.46 -20.35 6.84
CA MET A 141 17.64 -20.05 8.25
C MET A 141 17.72 -21.35 9.04
N HIS A 142 18.68 -21.42 9.97
CA HIS A 142 18.88 -22.58 10.83
C HIS A 142 18.87 -22.14 12.30
N LEU A 143 17.80 -22.48 13.00
CA LEU A 143 17.68 -22.24 14.45
C LEU A 143 18.33 -23.39 15.22
N LYS A 144 19.45 -23.08 15.87
CA LYS A 144 20.14 -23.93 16.85
C LYS A 144 19.65 -23.55 18.24
N SER A 145 18.65 -24.25 18.75
CA SER A 145 18.06 -24.01 20.07
C SER A 145 17.42 -25.28 20.61
N ASP A 146 17.26 -25.36 21.93
CA ASP A 146 16.45 -26.39 22.55
C ASP A 146 14.94 -26.16 22.32
N ALA A 147 14.52 -24.92 22.12
CA ALA A 147 13.12 -24.59 21.82
C ALA A 147 12.71 -24.99 20.39
N GLU A 148 11.42 -25.30 20.23
CA GLU A 148 10.85 -25.75 18.96
C GLU A 148 10.68 -24.63 17.93
N SER A 149 10.56 -23.38 18.36
CA SER A 149 10.44 -22.25 17.44
C SER A 149 10.75 -20.90 18.08
N MET A 150 10.96 -19.89 17.23
CA MET A 150 11.21 -18.49 17.60
C MET A 150 10.46 -17.55 16.65
N ALA A 151 9.83 -16.51 17.18
CA ALA A 151 9.26 -15.45 16.36
C ALA A 151 10.32 -14.42 15.96
N ILE A 152 10.27 -13.95 14.72
CA ILE A 152 11.07 -12.81 14.25
C ILE A 152 10.18 -11.81 13.52
N SER A 153 10.50 -10.53 13.67
CA SER A 153 9.93 -9.44 12.89
C SER A 153 10.93 -8.99 11.83
N VAL A 154 10.44 -8.67 10.64
CA VAL A 154 11.28 -8.33 9.48
C VAL A 154 10.94 -6.93 9.00
N LEU A 155 11.96 -6.07 8.93
CA LEU A 155 11.84 -4.67 8.52
C LEU A 155 12.83 -4.38 7.39
N ALA A 156 12.45 -3.55 6.43
CA ALA A 156 13.40 -2.86 5.56
C ALA A 156 13.74 -1.50 6.20
N MET A 157 15.02 -1.25 6.48
CA MET A 157 15.48 -0.04 7.18
C MET A 157 16.70 0.56 6.47
N PRO A 158 16.72 1.88 6.20
CA PRO A 158 17.88 2.54 5.59
C PRO A 158 19.05 2.75 6.57
N ASP A 159 18.80 2.71 7.87
CA ASP A 159 19.74 3.00 8.97
C ASP A 159 21.11 2.33 8.88
N PRO A 160 21.23 1.06 8.45
CA PRO A 160 22.52 0.38 8.43
C PRO A 160 23.54 0.98 7.44
N VAL A 161 23.11 1.90 6.56
CA VAL A 161 24.01 2.63 5.64
C VAL A 161 24.91 3.66 6.32
N LEU A 162 24.72 3.92 7.62
CA LEU A 162 25.55 4.86 8.39
C LEU A 162 26.97 4.37 8.68
N VAL A 163 27.28 3.09 8.45
CA VAL A 163 28.65 2.57 8.60
C VAL A 163 29.49 3.07 7.44
N ASP A 164 30.67 3.65 7.72
CA ASP A 164 31.50 4.27 6.69
C ASP A 164 32.43 3.27 5.97
N GLY A 165 32.87 3.65 4.75
CA GLY A 165 33.93 2.97 3.99
C GLY A 165 33.49 1.80 3.11
N SER A 166 34.44 1.05 2.55
CA SER A 166 34.19 -0.11 1.66
C SER A 166 33.41 -1.27 2.31
N ASN A 167 33.19 -1.21 3.63
CA ASN A 167 32.44 -2.20 4.40
C ASN A 167 30.96 -1.84 4.56
N ALA A 168 30.57 -0.58 4.29
CA ALA A 168 29.21 -0.06 4.44
C ALA A 168 28.14 -0.89 3.72
N THR A 169 28.46 -1.33 2.49
CA THR A 169 27.53 -2.03 1.60
C THR A 169 27.58 -3.56 1.72
N ARG A 170 28.56 -4.08 2.49
CA ARG A 170 28.86 -5.52 2.61
C ARG A 170 28.68 -6.09 4.01
N LEU A 171 28.62 -5.24 5.03
CA LEU A 171 28.50 -5.69 6.40
C LEU A 171 27.12 -6.33 6.62
N ASN A 172 27.11 -7.63 6.90
CA ASN A 172 25.95 -8.38 7.38
C ASN A 172 26.25 -8.82 8.81
N GLY A 173 25.24 -8.95 9.68
CA GLY A 173 25.46 -9.45 11.03
C GLY A 173 24.60 -8.78 12.10
N PRO A 174 24.82 -9.12 13.38
CA PRO A 174 24.15 -8.48 14.51
C PRO A 174 24.35 -6.96 14.53
N LEU A 175 23.32 -6.21 14.92
CA LEU A 175 23.37 -4.74 14.99
C LEU A 175 24.49 -4.22 15.93
N ALA A 176 24.86 -5.00 16.95
CA ALA A 176 26.00 -4.70 17.82
C ALA A 176 27.33 -4.56 17.05
N ASP A 177 27.52 -5.30 15.96
CA ASP A 177 28.71 -5.18 15.12
C ASP A 177 28.74 -3.85 14.37
N PHE A 178 27.58 -3.31 13.99
CA PHE A 178 27.48 -2.01 13.34
C PHE A 178 27.90 -0.88 14.28
N ALA A 179 27.46 -0.91 15.54
CA ALA A 179 27.90 0.03 16.56
C ALA A 179 29.43 -0.03 16.77
N ARG A 180 29.97 -1.25 16.88
CA ARG A 180 31.41 -1.48 17.07
C ARG A 180 32.25 -0.99 15.88
N LEU A 181 31.78 -1.21 14.66
CA LEU A 181 32.51 -0.89 13.43
C LEU A 181 32.27 0.54 12.93
N ALA A 182 31.26 1.24 13.45
CA ALA A 182 31.02 2.64 13.12
C ALA A 182 32.24 3.51 13.48
N SER A 183 32.77 4.18 12.47
CA SER A 183 33.97 5.01 12.60
C SER A 183 33.65 6.38 13.25
N ARG A 184 32.49 6.95 12.89
CA ARG A 184 31.95 8.18 13.46
C ARG A 184 31.31 7.93 14.82
N ALA A 185 31.62 8.78 15.81
CA ALA A 185 31.08 8.69 17.16
C ALA A 185 29.55 8.82 17.19
N ASP A 186 28.99 9.75 16.40
CA ASP A 186 27.55 9.97 16.34
C ASP A 186 26.80 8.78 15.70
N ALA A 187 27.38 8.16 14.66
CA ALA A 187 26.82 6.95 14.06
C ALA A 187 26.86 5.76 15.04
N ARG A 188 27.96 5.62 15.81
CA ARG A 188 28.05 4.62 16.88
C ARG A 188 26.96 4.84 17.94
N ALA A 189 26.85 6.06 18.45
CA ALA A 189 25.84 6.42 19.46
C ALA A 189 24.40 6.18 18.93
N TYR A 190 24.17 6.42 17.64
CA TYR A 190 22.89 6.10 17.00
C TYR A 190 22.60 4.59 17.01
N PHE A 191 23.54 3.74 16.60
CA PHE A 191 23.35 2.29 16.65
C PHE A 191 23.19 1.78 18.09
N GLU A 192 23.92 2.33 19.05
CA GLU A 192 23.73 2.04 20.48
C GLU A 192 22.32 2.39 20.95
N SER A 193 21.78 3.54 20.52
CA SER A 193 20.39 3.92 20.84
C SER A 193 19.35 2.96 20.24
N MET A 194 19.59 2.41 19.04
CA MET A 194 18.73 1.38 18.46
C MET A 194 18.80 0.06 19.22
N ILE A 195 20.00 -0.33 19.69
CA ILE A 195 20.18 -1.52 20.52
C ILE A 195 19.41 -1.36 21.83
N ASP A 196 19.50 -0.20 22.46
CA ASP A 196 18.72 0.13 23.67
C ASP A 196 17.21 0.10 23.39
N GLU A 197 16.76 0.66 22.25
CA GLU A 197 15.36 0.63 21.83
C GLU A 197 14.85 -0.81 21.69
N PHE A 198 15.58 -1.68 20.98
CA PHE A 198 15.21 -3.09 20.82
C PHE A 198 15.24 -3.83 22.16
N ALA A 199 16.19 -3.54 23.04
CA ALA A 199 16.25 -4.12 24.38
C ALA A 199 15.11 -3.65 25.31
N GLY A 200 14.20 -2.78 24.86
CA GLY A 200 13.10 -2.24 25.64
C GLY A 200 13.49 -1.10 26.58
N GLN A 201 14.70 -0.54 26.44
CA GLN A 201 15.21 0.59 27.21
C GLN A 201 14.85 1.90 26.51
N SER A 202 13.56 2.10 26.22
CA SER A 202 13.10 3.15 25.32
C SER A 202 13.34 4.57 25.84
N GLU A 203 13.34 4.79 27.16
CA GLU A 203 13.71 6.09 27.77
C GLU A 203 15.18 6.44 27.53
N LYS A 204 16.07 5.47 27.77
CA LYS A 204 17.52 5.63 27.53
C LYS A 204 17.82 5.87 26.05
N ALA A 205 17.15 5.10 25.17
CA ALA A 205 17.23 5.31 23.73
C ALA A 205 16.76 6.72 23.35
N MET A 206 15.64 7.20 23.91
CA MET A 206 15.09 8.53 23.63
C MET A 206 16.03 9.65 24.06
N ASP A 207 16.68 9.55 25.21
CA ASP A 207 17.63 10.57 25.68
C ASP A 207 18.88 10.66 24.80
N SER A 208 19.40 9.51 24.36
CA SER A 208 20.50 9.48 23.37
C SER A 208 20.07 10.11 22.04
N LEU A 209 18.90 9.71 21.53
CA LEU A 209 18.36 10.20 20.25
C LEU A 209 18.10 11.72 20.26
N ARG A 210 17.62 12.28 21.38
CA ARG A 210 17.42 13.74 21.53
C ARG A 210 18.71 14.53 21.32
N THR A 211 19.82 14.01 21.84
CA THR A 211 21.15 14.62 21.63
C THR A 211 21.54 14.53 20.16
N LEU A 212 21.39 13.35 19.55
CA LEU A 212 21.75 13.08 18.16
C LEU A 212 20.89 13.83 17.14
N CYS A 213 19.68 14.28 17.49
CA CYS A 213 18.84 15.10 16.61
C CYS A 213 19.51 16.42 16.16
N ASN A 214 20.51 16.87 16.90
CA ASN A 214 21.29 18.08 16.66
C ASN A 214 22.75 17.75 16.26
N SER A 215 23.04 16.51 15.87
CA SER A 215 24.37 16.13 15.35
C SER A 215 24.74 16.97 14.13
N ASP A 216 26.03 17.31 14.00
CA ASP A 216 26.60 17.97 12.83
C ASP A 216 26.62 17.04 11.60
N GLU A 217 26.51 15.73 11.82
CA GLU A 217 26.38 14.71 10.77
C GLU A 217 24.92 14.65 10.31
N ALA A 218 24.61 15.29 9.18
CA ALA A 218 23.25 15.48 8.69
C ALA A 218 22.45 14.17 8.55
N ASP A 219 23.10 13.07 8.15
CA ASP A 219 22.44 11.77 8.01
C ASP A 219 22.08 11.17 9.37
N VAL A 220 23.01 11.22 10.34
CA VAL A 220 22.75 10.75 11.71
C VAL A 220 21.64 11.56 12.34
N ALA A 221 21.68 12.89 12.24
CA ALA A 221 20.63 13.75 12.76
C ALA A 221 19.27 13.43 12.13
N ARG A 222 19.24 13.11 10.84
CA ARG A 222 18.01 12.75 10.12
C ARG A 222 17.41 11.44 10.64
N PHE A 223 18.21 10.39 10.80
CA PHE A 223 17.76 9.11 11.34
C PHE A 223 17.38 9.22 12.82
N ALA A 224 18.17 9.94 13.62
CA ALA A 224 17.89 10.20 15.02
C ALA A 224 16.53 10.89 15.21
N ARG A 225 16.24 11.93 14.44
CA ARG A 225 14.93 12.60 14.45
C ARG A 225 13.78 11.67 14.09
N ARG A 226 13.99 10.70 13.21
CA ARG A 226 12.94 9.73 12.87
C ARG A 226 12.68 8.78 14.05
N SER A 227 13.71 8.16 14.61
CA SER A 227 13.56 7.25 15.74
C SER A 227 13.02 7.96 16.99
N ALA A 228 13.47 9.20 17.25
CA ALA A 228 12.94 10.04 18.33
C ALA A 228 11.44 10.36 18.18
N ARG A 229 10.94 10.56 16.95
CA ARG A 229 9.50 10.78 16.69
C ARG A 229 8.67 9.56 17.07
N ARG A 230 9.15 8.35 16.74
CA ARG A 230 8.50 7.10 17.12
C ARG A 230 8.43 6.95 18.63
N LEU A 231 9.56 7.08 19.32
CA LEU A 231 9.61 6.95 20.77
C LEU A 231 8.81 8.06 21.48
N GLY A 232 8.87 9.29 20.98
CA GLY A 232 8.08 10.41 21.52
C GLY A 232 6.58 10.15 21.44
N TYR A 233 6.09 9.51 20.37
CA TYR A 233 4.70 9.07 20.29
C TYR A 233 4.36 7.98 21.32
N LEU A 234 5.22 6.96 21.46
CA LEU A 234 5.01 5.86 22.42
C LEU A 234 5.04 6.34 23.88
N HIS A 235 5.85 7.35 24.18
CA HIS A 235 6.03 7.94 25.51
C HIS A 235 5.12 9.14 25.80
N ARG A 236 4.11 9.42 24.96
CA ARG A 236 3.21 10.55 25.22
C ARG A 236 2.53 10.40 26.59
N GLU A 237 2.52 11.50 27.35
CA GLU A 237 1.98 11.50 28.72
C GLU A 237 0.45 11.32 28.76
N VAL A 238 -0.25 11.73 27.70
CA VAL A 238 -1.71 11.76 27.66
C VAL A 238 -2.24 10.77 26.63
N ARG A 239 -3.16 9.88 27.06
CA ARG A 239 -3.98 9.09 26.15
C ARG A 239 -5.11 9.96 25.61
N LEU A 240 -5.25 10.01 24.29
CA LEU A 240 -6.10 10.96 23.57
C LEU A 240 -7.60 10.62 23.56
N SER A 241 -8.12 9.96 24.60
CA SER A 241 -9.44 9.32 24.56
C SER A 241 -10.55 10.28 24.13
N GLY A 242 -11.24 9.94 23.03
CA GLY A 242 -12.44 10.62 22.57
C GLY A 242 -12.20 11.90 21.75
N ASN A 243 -10.96 12.33 21.53
CA ASN A 243 -10.68 13.53 20.72
C ASN A 243 -10.43 13.18 19.24
N LEU A 244 -11.50 13.16 18.44
CA LEU A 244 -11.46 12.80 17.02
C LEU A 244 -10.38 13.54 16.22
N LEU A 245 -10.32 14.87 16.36
CA LEU A 245 -9.42 15.71 15.57
C LEU A 245 -7.96 15.50 15.95
N GLU A 246 -7.69 15.21 17.22
CA GLU A 246 -6.34 14.97 17.70
C GLU A 246 -5.82 13.61 17.25
N HIS A 247 -6.64 12.55 17.39
CA HIS A 247 -6.34 11.24 16.81
C HIS A 247 -6.05 11.35 15.31
N TYR A 248 -6.89 12.08 14.56
CA TYR A 248 -6.70 12.24 13.12
C TYR A 248 -5.41 13.00 12.77
N ARG A 249 -5.07 14.06 13.53
CA ARG A 249 -3.81 14.80 13.35
C ARG A 249 -2.58 13.94 13.67
N TRP A 250 -2.65 13.13 14.72
CA TRP A 250 -1.59 12.17 15.03
C TRP A 250 -1.47 11.10 13.95
N GLY A 251 -2.58 10.53 13.49
CA GLY A 251 -2.61 9.59 12.37
C GLY A 251 -1.91 10.16 11.13
N LEU A 252 -2.26 11.39 10.72
CA LEU A 252 -1.59 12.08 9.60
C LEU A 252 -0.09 12.25 9.86
N TYR A 253 0.28 12.77 11.02
CA TYR A 253 1.69 12.98 11.38
C TYR A 253 2.50 11.68 11.35
N LEU A 254 1.98 10.61 11.93
CA LEU A 254 2.62 9.30 11.97
C LEU A 254 2.72 8.69 10.59
N GLN A 255 1.66 8.81 9.77
CA GLN A 255 1.66 8.38 8.38
C GLN A 255 2.77 9.12 7.60
N PHE A 256 2.88 10.44 7.75
CA PHE A 256 3.96 11.25 7.16
C PHE A 256 5.35 10.88 7.64
N CYS A 257 5.47 10.37 8.87
CA CYS A 257 6.73 9.87 9.42
C CYS A 257 7.06 8.42 8.97
N GLY A 258 6.18 7.76 8.21
CA GLY A 258 6.33 6.35 7.82
C GLY A 258 6.04 5.37 8.95
N LEU A 259 5.38 5.81 10.03
CA LEU A 259 4.99 4.97 11.16
C LEU A 259 3.58 4.43 10.94
N TYR A 260 3.42 3.58 9.92
CA TYR A 260 2.11 3.17 9.41
C TYR A 260 1.26 2.39 10.43
N ARG A 261 1.86 1.52 11.25
CA ARG A 261 1.10 0.77 12.27
C ARG A 261 0.52 1.69 13.35
N PRO A 262 1.33 2.56 14.00
CA PRO A 262 0.79 3.60 14.88
C PRO A 262 -0.24 4.52 14.20
N ALA A 263 -0.01 4.92 12.95
CA ALA A 263 -0.95 5.75 12.21
C ALA A 263 -2.30 5.05 11.99
N TYR A 264 -2.27 3.76 11.62
CA TYR A 264 -3.45 2.91 11.49
C TYR A 264 -4.23 2.87 12.80
N ASP A 265 -3.56 2.65 13.94
CA ASP A 265 -4.23 2.57 15.25
C ASP A 265 -4.92 3.91 15.57
N GLU A 266 -4.30 5.05 15.27
CA GLU A 266 -4.90 6.39 15.45
C GLU A 266 -6.12 6.62 14.53
N PHE A 267 -6.07 6.19 13.27
CA PHE A 267 -7.21 6.29 12.37
C PHE A 267 -8.35 5.33 12.73
N GLU A 268 -8.03 4.17 13.32
CA GLU A 268 -9.02 3.26 13.88
C GLU A 268 -9.73 3.85 15.10
N GLU A 269 -9.03 4.57 15.97
CA GLU A 269 -9.67 5.31 17.06
C GLU A 269 -10.60 6.41 16.52
N CYS A 270 -10.23 7.12 15.44
CA CYS A 270 -11.13 8.04 14.77
C CYS A 270 -12.43 7.36 14.32
N ARG A 271 -12.34 6.13 13.80
CA ARG A 271 -13.50 5.33 13.38
C ARG A 271 -14.36 4.93 14.58
N VAL A 272 -13.77 4.57 15.72
CA VAL A 272 -14.51 4.25 16.95
C VAL A 272 -15.29 5.47 17.45
N ILE A 273 -14.65 6.64 17.44
CA ILE A 273 -15.24 7.90 17.92
C ILE A 273 -16.33 8.41 16.96
N HIS A 274 -16.04 8.41 15.66
CA HIS A 274 -16.96 8.88 14.63
C HIS A 274 -16.94 7.95 13.42
N PRO A 275 -17.79 6.90 13.43
CA PRO A 275 -17.85 5.92 12.36
C PRO A 275 -17.97 6.49 10.94
N PRO A 276 -18.76 7.54 10.63
CA PRO A 276 -18.88 8.04 9.26
C PRO A 276 -17.74 8.98 8.83
N PHE A 277 -16.61 9.02 9.55
CA PHE A 277 -15.46 9.83 9.13
C PHE A 277 -14.69 9.18 7.96
N ALA A 278 -15.18 9.35 6.74
CA ALA A 278 -14.67 8.69 5.53
C ALA A 278 -13.15 8.85 5.34
N ASP A 279 -12.59 10.02 5.64
CA ASP A 279 -11.16 10.26 5.42
C ASP A 279 -10.27 9.42 6.34
N ALA A 280 -10.63 9.29 7.62
CA ALA A 280 -9.88 8.43 8.54
C ALA A 280 -9.92 6.96 8.10
N GLN A 281 -11.05 6.49 7.59
CA GLN A 281 -11.16 5.12 7.06
C GLN A 281 -10.33 4.90 5.81
N PHE A 282 -10.32 5.87 4.88
CA PHE A 282 -9.47 5.83 3.69
C PHE A 282 -7.99 5.78 4.07
N ARG A 283 -7.58 6.63 5.02
CA ARG A 283 -6.21 6.68 5.56
C ARG A 283 -5.83 5.40 6.31
N ALA A 284 -6.77 4.81 7.06
CA ALA A 284 -6.57 3.51 7.70
C ALA A 284 -6.35 2.41 6.66
N ALA A 285 -7.12 2.39 5.57
CA ALA A 285 -6.94 1.47 4.46
C ALA A 285 -5.54 1.60 3.83
N GLU A 286 -5.10 2.83 3.56
CA GLU A 286 -3.74 3.09 3.06
C GLU A 286 -2.67 2.56 4.02
N CYS A 287 -2.81 2.82 5.33
CA CYS A 287 -1.86 2.32 6.31
C CYS A 287 -1.89 0.79 6.42
N PHE A 288 -3.06 0.16 6.31
CA PHE A 288 -3.24 -1.28 6.36
C PHE A 288 -2.51 -1.99 5.22
N GLU A 289 -2.58 -1.45 4.01
CA GLU A 289 -1.78 -1.92 2.88
C GLU A 289 -0.27 -1.73 3.10
N MET A 290 0.14 -0.60 3.66
CA MET A 290 1.54 -0.32 3.96
C MET A 290 2.16 -1.25 5.02
N ILE A 291 1.33 -1.87 5.85
CA ILE A 291 1.74 -2.85 6.87
C ILE A 291 1.81 -4.28 6.27
N GLY A 292 1.43 -4.46 5.00
CA GLY A 292 1.51 -5.73 4.30
C GLY A 292 0.35 -6.68 4.60
N CYS A 293 -0.80 -6.15 5.04
CA CYS A 293 -1.98 -6.96 5.29
C CYS A 293 -2.64 -7.44 3.99
N ASP A 294 -3.45 -8.50 4.10
CA ASP A 294 -4.10 -9.11 2.94
C ASP A 294 -5.26 -8.26 2.38
N LEU A 295 -5.68 -8.62 1.17
CA LEU A 295 -6.74 -7.91 0.47
C LEU A 295 -8.10 -8.07 1.16
N ILE A 296 -8.35 -9.22 1.79
CA ILE A 296 -9.62 -9.52 2.46
C ILE A 296 -9.82 -8.58 3.65
N GLY A 297 -8.78 -8.35 4.45
CA GLY A 297 -8.80 -7.42 5.58
C GLY A 297 -8.95 -5.95 5.16
N LEU A 298 -8.59 -5.62 3.92
CA LEU A 298 -8.70 -4.26 3.38
C LEU A 298 -10.16 -3.90 3.00
N LEU A 299 -10.92 -4.85 2.45
CA LEU A 299 -12.29 -4.63 1.94
C LEU A 299 -13.25 -3.95 2.94
N PRO A 300 -13.28 -4.32 4.24
CA PRO A 300 -14.14 -3.64 5.21
C PRO A 300 -13.88 -2.13 5.32
N TYR A 301 -12.64 -1.68 5.13
CA TYR A 301 -12.30 -0.25 5.16
C TYR A 301 -12.83 0.49 3.95
N ILE A 302 -12.70 -0.14 2.79
CA ILE A 302 -13.15 0.39 1.50
C ILE A 302 -14.68 0.51 1.49
N ASP A 303 -15.39 -0.52 1.93
CA ASP A 303 -16.86 -0.54 2.00
C ASP A 303 -17.40 0.53 2.94
N ARG A 304 -16.74 0.70 4.09
CA ARG A 304 -17.09 1.77 5.02
C ARG A 304 -16.83 3.15 4.41
N CYS A 305 -15.73 3.33 3.67
CA CYS A 305 -15.36 4.62 3.09
C CYS A 305 -16.38 5.05 2.03
N GLU A 306 -16.84 4.10 1.21
CA GLU A 306 -17.95 4.29 0.28
C GLU A 306 -19.23 4.69 1.03
N SER A 307 -19.58 3.94 2.07
CA SER A 307 -20.81 4.14 2.85
C SER A 307 -20.83 5.45 3.65
N ALA A 308 -19.67 5.94 4.06
CA ALA A 308 -19.52 7.14 4.89
C ALA A 308 -19.75 8.45 4.13
N SER A 309 -19.90 8.42 2.81
CA SER A 309 -20.07 9.62 1.98
C SER A 309 -21.07 9.40 0.85
N PRO A 310 -22.35 9.11 1.17
CA PRO A 310 -23.38 8.92 0.15
C PRO A 310 -23.56 10.20 -0.68
N MET A 311 -23.45 10.10 -2.01
CA MET A 311 -23.81 11.18 -2.93
C MET A 311 -25.13 10.85 -3.61
N ALA A 312 -25.96 11.88 -3.80
CA ALA A 312 -27.20 11.75 -4.55
C ALA A 312 -26.92 11.58 -6.06
N ASP A 313 -25.96 12.35 -6.58
CA ASP A 313 -25.59 12.37 -7.99
C ASP A 313 -24.19 11.73 -8.15
N VAL A 314 -24.17 10.42 -8.37
CA VAL A 314 -22.94 9.64 -8.58
C VAL A 314 -22.69 9.51 -10.08
N THR A 315 -21.51 9.93 -10.54
CA THR A 315 -21.08 9.72 -11.93
C THR A 315 -20.77 8.25 -12.14
N ARG A 316 -21.24 7.70 -13.27
CA ARG A 316 -21.01 6.30 -13.64
C ARG A 316 -20.19 6.24 -14.92
N LEU A 317 -19.18 5.38 -14.88
CA LEU A 317 -18.33 5.03 -16.02
C LEU A 317 -18.59 3.55 -16.35
N ASP A 318 -19.25 3.28 -17.48
CA ASP A 318 -19.64 1.93 -17.87
C ASP A 318 -18.52 1.25 -18.66
N VAL A 319 -18.05 0.09 -18.20
CA VAL A 319 -16.91 -0.61 -18.79
C VAL A 319 -17.25 -2.07 -19.12
N LEU A 320 -16.99 -2.49 -20.34
CA LEU A 320 -17.11 -3.89 -20.75
C LEU A 320 -15.81 -4.64 -20.45
N ALA A 321 -15.84 -5.61 -19.54
CA ALA A 321 -14.75 -6.54 -19.29
C ALA A 321 -14.98 -7.83 -20.09
N VAL A 322 -14.14 -8.08 -21.10
CA VAL A 322 -14.18 -9.28 -21.93
C VAL A 322 -13.13 -10.27 -21.45
N ILE A 323 -13.56 -11.41 -20.92
CA ILE A 323 -12.68 -12.45 -20.38
C ILE A 323 -12.68 -13.64 -21.32
N PHE A 324 -11.52 -13.97 -21.87
CA PHE A 324 -11.34 -15.15 -22.70
C PHE A 324 -11.07 -16.37 -21.82
N ARG A 325 -11.90 -17.42 -21.92
CA ARG A 325 -11.62 -18.71 -21.25
C ARG A 325 -10.43 -19.41 -21.89
N SER A 326 -10.26 -19.29 -23.20
CA SER A 326 -9.11 -19.87 -23.89
C SER A 326 -8.56 -18.93 -24.97
N ALA A 327 -7.23 -18.79 -25.00
CA ALA A 327 -6.50 -18.06 -26.02
C ALA A 327 -5.06 -18.58 -26.12
N GLY A 328 -4.48 -18.62 -27.33
CA GLY A 328 -3.07 -18.98 -27.53
C GLY A 328 -2.65 -20.34 -26.95
N GLY A 329 -3.59 -21.31 -26.86
CA GLY A 329 -3.33 -22.63 -26.27
C GLY A 329 -3.35 -22.68 -24.74
N VAL A 330 -3.71 -21.58 -24.07
CA VAL A 330 -3.90 -21.50 -22.61
C VAL A 330 -5.39 -21.41 -22.31
N THR A 331 -5.83 -22.17 -21.30
CA THR A 331 -7.21 -22.17 -20.82
C THR A 331 -7.23 -21.78 -19.34
N LEU A 332 -8.10 -20.84 -18.98
CA LEU A 332 -8.34 -20.44 -17.59
C LEU A 332 -9.02 -21.58 -16.83
N THR A 333 -8.54 -21.83 -15.62
CA THR A 333 -9.28 -22.65 -14.67
C THR A 333 -10.45 -21.85 -14.09
N ASP A 334 -11.42 -22.54 -13.49
CA ASP A 334 -12.51 -21.86 -12.78
C ASP A 334 -12.00 -21.04 -11.58
N ASN A 335 -10.85 -21.44 -11.01
CA ASN A 335 -10.21 -20.68 -9.94
C ASN A 335 -9.58 -19.38 -10.47
N ASP A 336 -8.87 -19.43 -11.59
CA ASP A 336 -8.32 -18.22 -12.23
C ASP A 336 -9.45 -17.22 -12.56
N PHE A 337 -10.58 -17.76 -13.02
CA PHE A 337 -11.76 -16.96 -13.33
C PHE A 337 -12.35 -16.30 -12.08
N ALA A 338 -12.52 -17.04 -10.98
CA ALA A 338 -13.00 -16.49 -9.71
C ALA A 338 -12.07 -15.40 -9.18
N GLU A 339 -10.74 -15.63 -9.20
CA GLU A 339 -9.74 -14.65 -8.77
C GLU A 339 -9.78 -13.35 -9.60
N LEU A 340 -9.96 -13.45 -10.92
CA LEU A 340 -10.11 -12.29 -11.80
C LEU A 340 -11.35 -11.45 -11.45
N LEU A 341 -12.48 -12.10 -11.19
CA LEU A 341 -13.71 -11.42 -10.79
C LEU A 341 -13.55 -10.72 -9.43
N ASP A 342 -12.93 -11.38 -8.46
CA ASP A 342 -12.65 -10.79 -7.15
C ASP A 342 -11.79 -9.54 -7.29
N HIS A 343 -10.73 -9.60 -8.11
CA HIS A 343 -9.86 -8.45 -8.37
C HIS A 343 -10.57 -7.28 -9.09
N LEU A 344 -11.49 -7.56 -10.02
CA LEU A 344 -12.32 -6.53 -10.65
C LEU A 344 -13.28 -5.87 -9.65
N ILE A 345 -13.94 -6.67 -8.79
CA ILE A 345 -14.84 -6.17 -7.75
C ILE A 345 -14.09 -5.28 -6.76
N VAL A 346 -12.88 -5.70 -6.37
CA VAL A 346 -12.01 -4.92 -5.49
C VAL A 346 -11.66 -3.59 -6.14
N ALA A 347 -11.17 -3.59 -7.39
CA ALA A 347 -10.79 -2.35 -8.08
C ALA A 347 -11.98 -1.37 -8.18
N ARG A 348 -13.18 -1.88 -8.48
CA ARG A 348 -14.41 -1.08 -8.48
C ARG A 348 -14.65 -0.38 -7.12
N LYS A 349 -14.60 -1.16 -6.04
CA LYS A 349 -14.80 -0.64 -4.67
C LYS A 349 -13.73 0.38 -4.28
N MET A 350 -12.48 0.15 -4.67
CA MET A 350 -11.37 1.08 -4.42
C MET A 350 -11.59 2.44 -5.07
N ILE A 351 -12.10 2.49 -6.30
CA ILE A 351 -12.43 3.74 -6.99
C ILE A 351 -13.55 4.48 -6.26
N ALA A 352 -14.63 3.77 -5.91
CA ALA A 352 -15.73 4.36 -5.16
C ALA A 352 -15.25 4.94 -3.82
N ALA A 353 -14.44 4.20 -3.06
CA ALA A 353 -13.87 4.69 -1.81
C ALA A 353 -12.96 5.92 -2.02
N ALA A 354 -12.06 5.88 -3.00
CA ALA A 354 -11.10 6.97 -3.26
C ALA A 354 -11.78 8.28 -3.65
N THR A 355 -12.85 8.20 -4.43
CA THR A 355 -13.61 9.36 -4.88
C THR A 355 -14.69 9.79 -3.87
N SER A 356 -14.75 9.17 -2.67
CA SER A 356 -15.87 9.34 -1.73
C SER A 356 -17.22 9.15 -2.42
N ASN A 357 -17.32 8.11 -3.24
CA ASN A 357 -18.51 7.73 -3.98
C ASN A 357 -18.99 8.79 -4.99
N ALA A 358 -18.13 9.72 -5.40
CA ALA A 358 -18.46 10.70 -6.44
C ALA A 358 -18.42 10.09 -7.85
N LEU A 359 -17.61 9.05 -8.05
CA LEU A 359 -17.53 8.31 -9.29
C LEU A 359 -17.50 6.80 -9.03
N ARG A 360 -18.25 6.06 -9.84
CA ARG A 360 -18.26 4.60 -9.87
C ARG A 360 -17.91 4.12 -11.26
N ILE A 361 -17.13 3.05 -11.31
CA ILE A 361 -16.92 2.27 -12.53
C ILE A 361 -17.82 1.04 -12.46
N GLU A 362 -18.59 0.75 -13.49
CA GLU A 362 -19.45 -0.45 -13.52
C GLU A 362 -18.93 -1.42 -14.59
N PHE A 363 -18.40 -2.56 -14.13
CA PHE A 363 -17.89 -3.59 -15.02
C PHE A 363 -19.01 -4.52 -15.46
N THR A 364 -19.36 -4.47 -16.74
CA THR A 364 -20.18 -5.50 -17.39
C THR A 364 -19.25 -6.61 -17.89
N VAL A 365 -19.38 -7.82 -17.33
CA VAL A 365 -18.50 -8.94 -17.67
C VAL A 365 -19.09 -9.77 -18.81
N ARG A 366 -18.30 -9.99 -19.87
CA ARG A 366 -18.60 -10.93 -20.96
C ARG A 366 -17.55 -12.03 -20.98
N ILE A 367 -18.00 -13.26 -20.82
CA ILE A 367 -17.16 -14.44 -20.96
C ILE A 367 -17.20 -14.89 -22.42
N VAL A 368 -16.03 -15.19 -22.96
CA VAL A 368 -15.86 -15.67 -24.33
C VAL A 368 -15.09 -16.98 -24.28
N ASP A 369 -15.64 -18.04 -24.87
CA ASP A 369 -14.99 -19.35 -24.87
C ASP A 369 -13.70 -19.35 -25.70
N SER A 370 -13.75 -18.72 -26.87
CA SER A 370 -12.61 -18.60 -27.78
C SER A 370 -12.62 -17.30 -28.60
N GLU A 371 -11.46 -16.88 -29.11
CA GLU A 371 -11.35 -15.76 -30.06
C GLU A 371 -12.21 -15.92 -31.33
N ALA A 372 -12.58 -17.15 -31.70
CA ALA A 372 -13.43 -17.41 -32.86
C ALA A 372 -14.87 -16.87 -32.66
N ASP A 373 -15.37 -16.89 -31.43
CA ASP A 373 -16.74 -16.45 -31.09
C ASP A 373 -16.84 -14.93 -30.94
N PHE A 374 -15.68 -14.29 -30.72
CA PHE A 374 -15.57 -12.87 -30.45
C PHE A 374 -14.31 -12.27 -31.11
N PRO A 375 -14.41 -11.86 -32.40
CA PRO A 375 -13.26 -11.34 -33.14
C PRO A 375 -12.67 -10.12 -32.46
N MET A 376 -11.35 -10.17 -32.30
CA MET A 376 -10.54 -9.10 -31.70
C MET A 376 -9.80 -8.32 -32.77
N ARG A 377 -9.51 -7.06 -32.48
CA ARG A 377 -8.69 -6.17 -33.30
C ARG A 377 -7.60 -5.56 -32.43
N THR A 378 -6.42 -5.39 -33.02
CA THR A 378 -5.36 -4.59 -32.42
C THR A 378 -5.62 -3.12 -32.73
N TYR A 379 -5.76 -2.34 -31.67
CA TYR A 379 -5.92 -0.89 -31.68
C TYR A 379 -4.56 -0.22 -31.47
N THR A 380 -4.57 1.11 -31.35
CA THR A 380 -3.39 1.93 -31.06
C THR A 380 -2.65 1.40 -29.83
N ASP A 381 -1.32 1.58 -29.81
CA ASP A 381 -0.43 1.14 -28.73
C ASP A 381 -0.42 -0.38 -28.48
N GLY A 382 -0.90 -1.16 -29.47
CA GLY A 382 -0.92 -2.61 -29.39
C GLY A 382 -1.94 -3.16 -28.40
N CYS A 383 -2.94 -2.35 -28.02
CA CYS A 383 -4.05 -2.80 -27.20
C CYS A 383 -4.97 -3.72 -28.01
N VAL A 384 -5.40 -4.82 -27.41
CA VAL A 384 -6.30 -5.78 -28.07
C VAL A 384 -7.70 -5.59 -27.51
N GLY A 385 -8.67 -5.35 -28.40
CA GLY A 385 -10.06 -5.10 -28.03
C GLY A 385 -11.04 -5.73 -29.01
N PRO A 386 -12.33 -5.77 -28.67
CA PRO A 386 -13.34 -6.32 -29.56
C PRO A 386 -13.45 -5.49 -30.85
N ALA A 387 -13.75 -6.14 -31.96
CA ALA A 387 -13.93 -5.44 -33.23
C ALA A 387 -15.15 -4.48 -33.18
N PRO A 388 -15.09 -3.27 -33.78
CA PRO A 388 -16.16 -2.26 -33.67
C PRO A 388 -17.53 -2.76 -34.15
N GLU A 389 -17.54 -3.71 -35.09
CA GLU A 389 -18.74 -4.28 -35.70
C GLU A 389 -19.61 -5.08 -34.71
N LYS A 390 -19.08 -5.42 -33.52
CA LYS A 390 -19.84 -6.02 -32.43
C LYS A 390 -20.71 -5.03 -31.67
N PHE A 391 -20.50 -3.74 -31.88
CA PHE A 391 -21.24 -2.67 -31.21
C PHE A 391 -22.15 -2.00 -32.23
N GLU A 392 -23.44 -1.90 -31.92
CA GLU A 392 -24.42 -1.29 -32.84
C GLU A 392 -24.29 0.24 -32.88
N ARG A 393 -23.85 0.86 -31.78
CA ARG A 393 -23.80 2.32 -31.61
C ARG A 393 -22.64 2.77 -30.70
N ALA A 394 -22.12 3.95 -30.98
CA ALA A 394 -21.12 4.63 -30.14
C ALA A 394 -21.69 4.96 -28.75
N GLY A 395 -20.85 4.88 -27.73
CA GLY A 395 -21.23 5.20 -26.35
C GLY A 395 -21.96 4.11 -25.58
N TRP A 396 -21.94 2.84 -26.02
CA TRP A 396 -22.44 1.73 -25.20
C TRP A 396 -21.62 1.52 -23.93
N PHE A 397 -20.31 1.79 -24.01
CA PHE A 397 -19.39 1.73 -22.89
C PHE A 397 -18.40 2.88 -23.02
N ASP A 398 -18.02 3.47 -21.90
CA ASP A 398 -16.91 4.41 -21.79
C ASP A 398 -15.57 3.69 -21.99
N GLY A 399 -15.49 2.42 -21.57
CA GLY A 399 -14.27 1.62 -21.66
C GLY A 399 -14.51 0.16 -22.04
N VAL A 400 -13.47 -0.47 -22.60
CA VAL A 400 -13.43 -1.91 -22.84
C VAL A 400 -12.11 -2.46 -22.35
N VAL A 401 -12.15 -3.49 -21.49
CA VAL A 401 -10.97 -4.20 -20.97
C VAL A 401 -11.01 -5.63 -21.49
N SER A 402 -9.94 -6.05 -22.17
CA SER A 402 -9.81 -7.43 -22.64
C SER A 402 -8.80 -8.20 -21.80
N ILE A 403 -9.24 -9.27 -21.15
CA ILE A 403 -8.41 -10.15 -20.34
C ILE A 403 -8.12 -11.41 -21.15
N ILE A 404 -6.87 -11.55 -21.60
CA ILE A 404 -6.46 -12.57 -22.57
C ILE A 404 -5.48 -13.54 -21.89
N PRO A 405 -5.79 -14.85 -21.83
CA PRO A 405 -4.86 -15.87 -21.38
C PRO A 405 -3.55 -15.85 -22.19
N SER A 406 -2.41 -15.81 -21.50
CA SER A 406 -1.09 -15.84 -22.14
C SER A 406 -0.17 -16.90 -21.53
N ALA A 407 0.60 -17.57 -22.39
CA ALA A 407 1.62 -18.54 -22.02
C ALA A 407 2.96 -17.90 -21.63
N THR A 408 3.15 -16.58 -21.82
CA THR A 408 4.38 -15.87 -21.42
C THR A 408 4.41 -15.64 -19.90
N ALA A 409 4.41 -16.74 -19.16
CA ALA A 409 4.46 -16.79 -17.71
C ALA A 409 5.92 -16.61 -17.23
N ASN A 410 6.36 -15.35 -17.17
CA ASN A 410 7.39 -14.94 -16.21
C ASN A 410 6.78 -14.10 -15.07
N GLY A 411 5.47 -14.26 -14.82
CA GLY A 411 4.74 -13.49 -13.81
C GLY A 411 4.67 -11.98 -14.07
N LYS A 412 5.02 -11.53 -15.30
CA LYS A 412 4.88 -10.13 -15.71
C LYS A 412 3.49 -9.92 -16.29
N THR A 413 2.68 -9.11 -15.61
CA THR A 413 1.43 -8.57 -16.17
C THR A 413 1.80 -7.46 -17.15
N ASP A 414 1.42 -7.62 -18.42
CA ASP A 414 1.49 -6.54 -19.40
C ASP A 414 0.14 -5.82 -19.38
N VAL A 415 0.12 -4.62 -18.78
CA VAL A 415 -1.05 -3.74 -18.78
C VAL A 415 -0.86 -2.74 -19.90
N ARG A 416 -1.80 -2.73 -20.84
CA ARG A 416 -1.81 -1.74 -21.92
C ARG A 416 -3.14 -1.01 -21.91
N VAL A 417 -3.08 0.32 -21.93
CA VAL A 417 -4.26 1.18 -22.05
C VAL A 417 -4.02 2.15 -23.19
N SER A 418 -4.91 2.14 -24.16
CA SER A 418 -4.91 3.06 -25.29
C SER A 418 -5.54 4.39 -24.87
N PRO A 419 -5.14 5.52 -25.48
CA PRO A 419 -5.81 6.80 -25.28
C PRO A 419 -7.33 6.72 -25.52
N CYS A 420 -8.09 7.55 -24.81
CA CYS A 420 -9.54 7.68 -25.00
C CYS A 420 -9.89 7.98 -26.47
N GLY A 421 -10.99 7.40 -26.96
CA GLY A 421 -11.44 7.59 -28.35
C GLY A 421 -10.81 6.65 -29.37
N ALA A 422 -9.74 5.93 -29.01
CA ALA A 422 -9.04 5.03 -29.93
C ALA A 422 -9.67 3.64 -30.07
N GLY A 423 -10.64 3.32 -29.21
CA GLY A 423 -11.32 2.02 -29.17
C GLY A 423 -12.56 1.90 -30.04
N PRO A 424 -13.28 0.78 -29.92
CA PRO A 424 -14.51 0.57 -30.67
C PRO A 424 -15.51 1.68 -30.35
N LEU A 425 -15.91 2.39 -31.41
CA LEU A 425 -16.89 3.47 -31.37
C LEU A 425 -16.61 4.55 -30.30
N GLY A 426 -15.33 4.87 -30.08
CA GLY A 426 -14.89 5.95 -29.20
C GLY A 426 -14.60 5.56 -27.75
N ALA A 427 -14.76 4.28 -27.38
CA ALA A 427 -14.40 3.80 -26.05
C ALA A 427 -12.89 3.86 -25.80
N THR A 428 -12.49 3.93 -24.53
CA THR A 428 -11.11 3.64 -24.12
C THR A 428 -10.87 2.13 -24.16
N VAL A 429 -9.75 1.65 -24.70
CA VAL A 429 -9.43 0.22 -24.75
C VAL A 429 -8.24 -0.11 -23.89
N ALA A 430 -8.37 -1.15 -23.09
CA ALA A 430 -7.27 -1.75 -22.36
C ALA A 430 -7.20 -3.26 -22.62
N SER A 431 -6.01 -3.81 -22.48
CA SER A 431 -5.79 -5.25 -22.49
C SER A 431 -4.80 -5.65 -21.41
N CYS A 432 -5.07 -6.78 -20.74
CA CYS A 432 -4.18 -7.36 -19.75
C CYS A 432 -4.21 -8.90 -19.78
N SER A 433 -3.23 -9.52 -19.14
CA SER A 433 -3.17 -10.98 -18.99
C SER A 433 -4.04 -11.48 -17.84
N GLN A 434 -4.26 -12.80 -17.79
CA GLN A 434 -4.98 -13.48 -16.70
C GLN A 434 -4.32 -13.36 -15.32
N HIS A 435 -3.07 -12.91 -15.25
CA HIS A 435 -2.37 -12.68 -13.99
C HIS A 435 -2.57 -11.27 -13.42
N ALA A 436 -3.37 -10.43 -14.09
CA ALA A 436 -3.71 -9.11 -13.60
C ALA A 436 -4.44 -9.22 -12.26
N ARG A 437 -3.97 -8.45 -11.28
CA ARG A 437 -4.56 -8.35 -9.95
C ARG A 437 -5.25 -7.00 -9.82
N TRP A 438 -5.84 -6.77 -8.66
CA TRP A 438 -6.51 -5.53 -8.37
C TRP A 438 -5.64 -4.26 -8.61
N PRO A 439 -4.31 -4.23 -8.39
CA PRO A 439 -3.52 -3.03 -8.68
C PRO A 439 -3.46 -2.71 -10.16
N GLU A 440 -3.37 -3.72 -11.02
CA GLU A 440 -3.38 -3.55 -12.47
C GLU A 440 -4.77 -3.15 -12.98
N PHE A 441 -5.85 -3.72 -12.42
CA PHE A 441 -7.20 -3.23 -12.74
C PHE A 441 -7.44 -1.80 -12.26
N MET A 442 -6.84 -1.39 -11.14
CA MET A 442 -6.86 0.00 -10.68
C MET A 442 -6.11 0.93 -11.61
N GLU A 443 -4.96 0.51 -12.15
CA GLU A 443 -4.22 1.27 -13.16
C GLU A 443 -5.04 1.45 -14.44
N ILE A 444 -5.63 0.36 -14.94
CA ILE A 444 -6.50 0.38 -16.13
C ILE A 444 -7.67 1.35 -15.92
N ALA A 445 -8.38 1.19 -14.81
CA ALA A 445 -9.56 2.00 -14.53
C ALA A 445 -9.18 3.48 -14.29
N TYR A 446 -8.04 3.75 -13.67
CA TYR A 446 -7.51 5.09 -13.50
C TYR A 446 -7.23 5.78 -14.84
N GLU A 447 -6.53 5.11 -15.77
CA GLU A 447 -6.28 5.67 -17.10
C GLU A 447 -7.57 5.91 -17.90
N MET A 448 -8.57 5.03 -17.74
CA MET A 448 -9.91 5.25 -18.31
C MET A 448 -10.58 6.51 -17.73
N ILE A 449 -10.49 6.74 -16.42
CA ILE A 449 -11.02 7.94 -15.75
C ILE A 449 -10.28 9.20 -16.23
N VAL A 450 -8.95 9.14 -16.34
CA VAL A 450 -8.12 10.25 -16.86
C VAL A 450 -8.51 10.58 -18.31
N GLY A 451 -8.68 9.56 -19.15
CA GLY A 451 -9.12 9.71 -20.53
C GLY A 451 -10.53 10.32 -20.65
N ALA A 452 -11.46 9.84 -19.82
CA ALA A 452 -12.82 10.37 -19.74
C ALA A 452 -12.83 11.85 -19.35
N GLY A 453 -12.10 12.21 -18.28
CA GLY A 453 -12.02 13.59 -17.81
C GLY A 453 -11.46 14.54 -18.86
N ARG A 454 -10.41 14.13 -19.59
CA ARG A 454 -9.86 14.92 -20.71
C ARG A 454 -10.87 15.13 -21.82
N THR A 455 -11.71 14.14 -22.09
CA THR A 455 -12.68 14.16 -23.19
C THR A 455 -13.89 15.03 -22.86
N SER A 456 -14.40 14.95 -21.62
CA SER A 456 -15.54 15.77 -21.19
C SER A 456 -15.20 17.23 -20.92
N GLY A 457 -13.93 17.61 -20.97
CA GLY A 457 -13.50 18.97 -20.62
C GLY A 457 -13.66 19.28 -19.13
N ALA A 458 -14.00 18.28 -18.30
CA ALA A 458 -13.75 18.35 -16.88
C ALA A 458 -12.23 18.55 -16.75
N THR A 459 -11.78 19.74 -16.31
CA THR A 459 -10.36 20.06 -16.18
C THR A 459 -9.76 19.23 -15.05
N VAL A 460 -9.52 17.96 -15.34
CA VAL A 460 -9.06 16.96 -14.42
C VAL A 460 -7.53 17.05 -14.44
N THR A 461 -6.96 17.62 -13.39
CA THR A 461 -5.51 17.65 -13.12
C THR A 461 -5.00 16.28 -12.67
N LEU A 462 -5.65 15.18 -13.06
CA LEU A 462 -5.14 13.85 -12.75
C LEU A 462 -3.87 13.62 -13.59
N PRO A 463 -2.76 13.25 -12.94
CA PRO A 463 -1.58 12.82 -13.66
C PRO A 463 -1.89 11.56 -14.51
N ALA A 464 -1.07 11.27 -15.52
CA ALA A 464 -1.06 9.91 -16.08
C ALA A 464 -0.67 8.91 -14.98
N ALA A 465 -1.05 7.63 -15.10
CA ALA A 465 -0.77 6.62 -14.08
C ALA A 465 0.73 6.52 -13.76
N SER A 466 1.58 6.59 -14.79
CA SER A 466 3.04 6.63 -14.66
C SER A 466 3.55 7.81 -13.80
N ASN A 467 2.78 8.90 -13.74
CA ASN A 467 3.05 10.09 -12.94
C ASN A 467 2.28 10.10 -11.59
N ALA A 468 1.22 9.29 -11.46
CA ALA A 468 0.44 9.14 -10.23
C ALA A 468 1.25 8.52 -9.08
N VAL A 469 2.33 7.82 -9.43
CA VAL A 469 3.39 7.34 -8.53
C VAL A 469 3.80 8.34 -7.44
N GLY A 470 3.90 9.63 -7.79
CA GLY A 470 4.31 10.68 -6.86
C GLY A 470 3.18 11.22 -5.98
N VAL A 471 1.96 10.68 -6.11
CA VAL A 471 0.77 11.16 -5.40
C VAL A 471 0.44 10.22 -4.24
N GLY A 472 0.05 10.82 -3.11
CA GLY A 472 -0.22 10.11 -1.87
C GLY A 472 1.03 9.90 -1.03
N MET A 473 1.06 8.78 -0.32
CA MET A 473 2.21 8.39 0.49
C MET A 473 3.14 7.52 -0.33
N SER A 474 4.41 7.89 -0.35
CA SER A 474 5.51 7.03 -0.81
C SER A 474 6.28 6.37 0.37
N PRO A 475 6.88 5.19 0.17
CA PRO A 475 6.75 4.39 -1.06
C PRO A 475 5.32 4.01 -1.32
N SER A 476 4.96 4.05 -2.60
CA SER A 476 3.79 3.34 -3.04
C SER A 476 4.14 1.85 -3.10
N PRO A 477 3.36 0.97 -2.45
CA PRO A 477 3.63 -0.46 -2.46
C PRO A 477 3.43 -1.08 -3.86
N HIS A 478 2.60 -0.45 -4.71
CA HIS A 478 2.35 -0.82 -6.10
C HIS A 478 1.55 0.30 -6.81
N ILE A 479 1.49 0.27 -8.14
CA ILE A 479 0.82 1.30 -8.95
C ILE A 479 -0.64 1.56 -8.56
N GLY A 480 -1.41 0.51 -8.24
CA GLY A 480 -2.81 0.65 -7.83
C GLY A 480 -3.03 1.51 -6.58
N PHE A 481 -2.07 1.52 -5.64
CA PHE A 481 -2.12 2.38 -4.46
C PHE A 481 -1.96 3.84 -4.90
N SER A 482 -0.96 4.12 -5.74
CA SER A 482 -0.72 5.45 -6.29
C SER A 482 -1.89 5.99 -7.10
N CYS A 483 -2.47 5.18 -7.98
CA CYS A 483 -3.67 5.55 -8.73
C CYS A 483 -4.84 5.88 -7.80
N ARG A 484 -5.05 5.05 -6.76
CA ARG A 484 -6.10 5.30 -5.75
C ARG A 484 -5.85 6.59 -4.96
N SER A 485 -4.64 6.82 -4.49
CA SER A 485 -4.27 8.05 -3.78
C SER A 485 -4.35 9.27 -4.68
N ALA A 486 -4.06 9.13 -5.99
CA ALA A 486 -4.25 10.21 -6.96
C ALA A 486 -5.72 10.58 -7.13
N LEU A 487 -6.62 9.60 -7.19
CA LEU A 487 -8.06 9.87 -7.19
C LEU A 487 -8.51 10.60 -5.91
N ARG A 488 -7.91 10.31 -4.77
CA ARG A 488 -8.24 10.95 -3.49
C ARG A 488 -7.70 12.38 -3.36
N TYR A 489 -6.43 12.59 -3.73
CA TYR A 489 -5.67 13.77 -3.33
C TYR A 489 -5.32 14.73 -4.47
N ALA A 490 -5.24 14.26 -5.72
CA ALA A 490 -4.87 15.12 -6.85
C ALA A 490 -6.05 15.89 -7.47
N THR A 491 -7.28 15.54 -7.09
CA THR A 491 -8.49 16.10 -7.74
C THR A 491 -9.57 16.38 -6.70
N PRO A 492 -10.16 17.60 -6.70
CA PRO A 492 -11.31 17.90 -5.88
C PRO A 492 -12.49 16.97 -6.19
N ARG A 493 -13.23 16.58 -5.15
CA ARG A 493 -14.34 15.61 -5.28
C ARG A 493 -15.39 16.04 -6.30
N ASP A 494 -15.73 17.33 -6.35
CA ASP A 494 -16.78 17.85 -7.24
C ASP A 494 -16.40 17.74 -8.72
N THR A 495 -15.10 17.60 -9.03
CA THR A 495 -14.62 17.44 -10.42
C THR A 495 -15.06 16.11 -11.03
N TYR A 496 -15.35 15.10 -10.20
CA TYR A 496 -15.80 13.78 -10.68
C TYR A 496 -17.19 13.79 -11.29
N ALA A 497 -18.04 14.77 -10.94
CA ALA A 497 -19.41 14.89 -11.44
C ALA A 497 -19.50 14.96 -12.99
N GLY A 498 -18.44 15.45 -13.65
CA GLY A 498 -18.39 15.62 -15.11
C GLY A 498 -17.48 14.62 -15.85
N VAL A 499 -17.01 13.56 -15.22
CA VAL A 499 -16.08 12.60 -15.84
C VAL A 499 -16.84 11.49 -16.57
N VAL A 500 -17.15 11.73 -17.85
CA VAL A 500 -17.83 10.78 -18.75
C VAL A 500 -17.23 10.86 -20.15
N ILE A 501 -17.26 9.79 -20.96
CA ILE A 501 -16.85 9.88 -22.36
C ILE A 501 -18.04 10.24 -23.24
N THR A 502 -19.27 9.89 -22.83
CA THR A 502 -20.49 10.20 -23.56
C THR A 502 -21.56 10.84 -22.68
N ASP A 503 -22.12 11.97 -23.14
CA ASP A 503 -23.13 12.76 -22.42
C ASP A 503 -24.51 12.07 -22.28
N LEU A 504 -24.71 10.95 -22.98
CA LEU A 504 -25.98 10.24 -23.02
C LEU A 504 -25.78 8.78 -22.59
N PRO A 505 -26.17 8.38 -21.36
CA PRO A 505 -26.54 6.99 -21.13
C PRO A 505 -27.70 6.71 -22.09
N LEU A 506 -27.47 5.94 -23.15
CA LEU A 506 -28.57 5.51 -24.00
C LEU A 506 -29.50 4.70 -23.10
N ALA A 507 -30.80 5.01 -23.05
CA ALA A 507 -31.76 4.23 -22.26
C ALA A 507 -31.76 2.72 -22.60
N GLU A 508 -31.12 2.35 -23.71
CA GLU A 508 -30.90 0.99 -24.21
C GLU A 508 -29.51 0.38 -23.87
N SER A 509 -28.52 1.17 -23.40
CA SER A 509 -27.16 0.67 -23.10
C SER A 509 -27.11 -0.30 -21.93
N TYR A 510 -28.08 -0.23 -21.01
CA TYR A 510 -28.15 -1.11 -19.84
C TYR A 510 -28.83 -2.48 -20.09
N VAL A 511 -29.51 -2.71 -21.24
CA VAL A 511 -30.50 -3.80 -21.32
C VAL A 511 -30.35 -4.76 -22.50
N ARG A 512 -29.50 -4.49 -23.51
CA ARG A 512 -29.35 -5.44 -24.64
C ARG A 512 -28.22 -6.47 -24.52
N ALA A 513 -27.28 -6.32 -23.59
CA ALA A 513 -26.29 -7.38 -23.31
C ALA A 513 -26.94 -8.63 -22.67
N TRP A 514 -28.15 -8.50 -22.11
CA TRP A 514 -28.94 -9.59 -21.53
C TRP A 514 -30.13 -9.95 -22.43
N ARG A 515 -29.82 -10.42 -23.64
CA ARG A 515 -30.57 -11.51 -24.28
C ARG A 515 -29.59 -12.61 -24.64
N LEU A 516 -29.00 -13.20 -23.61
CA LEU A 516 -28.45 -14.54 -23.70
C LEU A 516 -29.65 -15.48 -23.62
N ASP A 517 -29.92 -16.22 -24.70
CA ASP A 517 -30.80 -17.38 -24.66
C ASP A 517 -30.13 -18.46 -23.80
N GLY A 518 -30.17 -18.28 -22.48
CA GLY A 518 -29.71 -19.20 -21.44
C GLY A 518 -30.90 -19.69 -20.60
N PRO A 519 -30.84 -20.88 -19.99
CA PRO A 519 -32.02 -21.62 -19.54
C PRO A 519 -32.79 -21.05 -18.33
N PHE A 520 -32.36 -19.92 -17.75
CA PHE A 520 -33.03 -19.35 -16.58
C PHE A 520 -33.17 -17.82 -16.67
N PRO A 521 -34.38 -17.27 -16.51
CA PRO A 521 -34.58 -15.82 -16.42
C PRO A 521 -34.13 -15.29 -15.06
N ALA A 522 -33.38 -14.19 -15.06
CA ALA A 522 -33.09 -13.40 -13.87
C ALA A 522 -34.27 -12.43 -13.63
N SER A 523 -34.90 -12.56 -12.47
CA SER A 523 -35.97 -11.72 -11.94
C SER A 523 -35.48 -10.35 -11.49
#